data_AF-A0A7W1Q502-F1
#
_entry.id   AF-A0A7W1Q502-F1
#
_cell.length_a   1.000
_cell.length_b   1.000
_cell.length_c   1.000
_cell.angle_alpha   90.00
_cell.angle_beta   90.00
_cell.angle_gamma   90.00
#
_symmetry.space_group_name_H-M   'P 1'
#
loop_
_entity.id
_entity.type
_entity.pdbx_description
1 polymer ?
#
loop_
_entity_poly.entity_id
_entity_poly.type
_entity_poly.pdbx_seq_one_letter_code
_entity_poly.pdbx_strand_id
1 'polypeptide(L)'
;MIDFAEAAPPITADLIEEITSFFGVLERVGGATPKAWLRLDNGDRVICRLPADRILAQELAHHLYKEVGLSGRAIRDLRSEELVELFVEELTYTQTPVTESFRQLERGLGRYWSDVDVMSVIREERGEYGD
;
A
#
# COMPACT_ATOMS: atom_id res chain seq x y z
N MET A 1 9.33 -17.81 -28.62
CA MET A 1 7.89 -17.56 -28.43
C MET A 1 7.46 -18.49 -27.31
N ILE A 2 7.49 -18.00 -26.07
CA ILE A 2 7.08 -18.77 -24.90
C ILE A 2 5.80 -18.11 -24.42
N ASP A 3 4.73 -18.88 -24.56
CA ASP A 3 3.38 -18.56 -24.15
C ASP A 3 3.33 -18.59 -22.62
N PHE A 4 3.00 -17.45 -22.01
CA PHE A 4 2.62 -17.35 -20.61
C PHE A 4 1.11 -17.15 -20.51
N ALA A 5 0.34 -18.04 -21.12
CA ALA A 5 -1.02 -18.31 -20.70
C ALA A 5 -0.99 -19.32 -19.53
N GLU A 6 -0.46 -18.90 -18.37
CA GLU A 6 -0.93 -19.49 -17.12
C GLU A 6 -2.32 -18.90 -16.91
N ALA A 7 -3.30 -19.52 -17.57
CA ALA A 7 -4.69 -19.13 -17.48
C ALA A 7 -5.06 -19.10 -15.99
N ALA A 8 -5.58 -17.96 -15.53
CA ALA A 8 -6.21 -17.87 -14.22
C ALA A 8 -7.13 -19.09 -14.05
N PRO A 9 -7.14 -19.75 -12.87
CA PRO A 9 -7.98 -20.90 -12.64
C PRO A 9 -9.42 -20.58 -13.06
N PRO A 10 -10.15 -21.53 -13.69
CA PRO A 10 -11.52 -21.29 -14.10
C PRO A 10 -12.30 -20.81 -12.88
N ILE A 11 -13.00 -19.67 -13.02
CA ILE A 11 -13.87 -19.14 -11.97
C ILE A 11 -14.98 -20.16 -11.75
N THR A 12 -14.77 -21.07 -10.80
CA THR A 12 -15.82 -21.90 -10.20
C THR A 12 -16.71 -20.99 -9.35
N ALA A 13 -17.94 -21.42 -9.04
CA ALA A 13 -18.91 -20.64 -8.24
C ALA A 13 -18.40 -20.15 -6.86
N ASP A 14 -17.21 -20.56 -6.47
CA ASP A 14 -16.56 -20.27 -5.19
C ASP A 14 -15.38 -19.28 -5.30
N LEU A 15 -15.06 -18.74 -6.48
CA LEU A 15 -14.05 -17.68 -6.61
C LEU A 15 -14.73 -16.33 -6.80
N ILE A 16 -14.35 -15.35 -5.96
CA ILE A 16 -14.81 -13.96 -6.09
C ILE A 16 -13.64 -13.05 -6.47
N GLU A 17 -13.90 -12.16 -7.41
CA GLU A 17 -13.00 -11.06 -7.74
C GLU A 17 -13.52 -9.77 -7.08
N GLU A 18 -12.66 -9.10 -6.33
CA GLU A 18 -12.98 -7.87 -5.61
C GLU A 18 -11.91 -6.79 -5.85
N ILE A 19 -12.34 -5.53 -5.82
CA ILE A 19 -11.41 -4.40 -5.72
C ILE A 19 -11.14 -4.16 -4.25
N THR A 20 -9.87 -4.20 -3.86
CA THR A 20 -9.48 -4.08 -2.46
C THR A 20 -8.17 -3.31 -2.30
N SER A 21 -7.85 -2.96 -1.06
CA SER A 21 -6.61 -2.28 -0.71
C SER A 21 -5.91 -2.99 0.45
N PHE A 22 -4.59 -3.14 0.33
CA PHE A 22 -3.74 -3.74 1.34
C PHE A 22 -2.71 -2.70 1.84
N PHE A 23 -2.55 -2.63 3.15
CA PHE A 23 -1.59 -1.77 3.81
C PHE A 23 -0.56 -2.62 4.54
N GLY A 24 0.70 -2.19 4.50
CA GLY A 24 1.78 -2.87 5.19
C GLY A 24 3.16 -2.43 4.73
N VAL A 25 4.17 -3.09 5.25
CA VAL A 25 5.57 -2.76 4.96
C VAL A 25 6.01 -3.46 3.68
N LEU A 26 6.47 -2.70 2.69
CA LEU A 26 7.02 -3.25 1.45
C LEU A 26 8.41 -3.84 1.70
N GLU A 27 8.53 -5.17 1.68
CA GLU A 27 9.82 -5.86 1.97
C GLU A 27 10.63 -6.14 0.70
N ARG A 28 9.96 -6.38 -0.43
CA ARG A 28 10.61 -6.72 -1.72
C ARG A 28 9.79 -6.21 -2.89
N VAL A 29 10.48 -5.83 -3.97
CA VAL A 29 9.86 -5.57 -5.27
C VAL A 29 10.83 -5.92 -6.40
N GLY A 30 10.32 -6.54 -7.48
CA GLY A 30 11.08 -6.83 -8.69
C GLY A 30 10.83 -8.22 -9.26
N GLY A 31 11.77 -8.71 -10.08
CA GLY A 31 11.66 -9.98 -10.81
C GLY A 31 11.43 -9.81 -12.31
N ALA A 32 11.59 -10.89 -13.08
CA ALA A 32 11.34 -10.89 -14.53
C ALA A 32 9.85 -10.65 -14.83
N THR A 33 8.99 -11.34 -14.07
CA THR A 33 7.56 -11.03 -13.89
C THR A 33 7.44 -10.31 -12.54
N PRO A 34 7.20 -8.98 -12.54
CA PRO A 34 7.38 -8.17 -11.35
C PRO A 34 6.36 -8.52 -10.26
N LYS A 35 6.86 -8.65 -9.03
CA LYS A 35 6.06 -8.92 -7.82
C LYS A 35 6.47 -7.97 -6.70
N ALA A 36 5.55 -7.69 -5.80
CA ALA A 36 5.79 -7.00 -4.53
C ALA A 36 5.49 -7.92 -3.35
N TRP A 37 6.25 -7.80 -2.26
CA TRP A 37 6.00 -8.53 -1.02
C TRP A 37 5.67 -7.52 0.06
N LEU A 38 4.44 -7.56 0.57
CA LEU A 38 4.03 -6.78 1.73
C LEU A 38 4.03 -7.67 2.96
N ARG A 39 4.57 -7.14 4.06
CA ARG A 39 4.32 -7.68 5.39
C ARG A 39 3.21 -6.87 6.05
N LEU A 40 2.15 -7.57 6.46
CA LEU A 40 1.02 -7.01 7.18
C LEU A 40 1.33 -6.85 8.67
N ASP A 41 0.46 -6.16 9.40
CA ASP A 41 0.62 -5.86 10.83
C ASP A 41 0.60 -7.12 11.71
N ASN A 42 -0.13 -8.14 11.28
CA ASN A 42 -0.16 -9.44 11.95
C ASN A 42 1.11 -10.30 11.69
N GLY A 43 2.06 -9.78 10.89
CA GLY A 43 3.30 -10.45 10.51
C GLY A 43 3.21 -11.31 9.26
N ASP A 44 2.01 -11.53 8.72
CA ASP A 44 1.82 -12.32 7.50
C ASP A 44 2.38 -11.60 6.28
N ARG A 45 2.64 -12.37 5.23
CA ARG A 45 3.12 -11.85 3.95
C ARG A 45 2.10 -12.04 2.85
N VAL A 46 1.86 -10.97 2.12
CA VAL A 46 1.08 -10.98 0.88
C VAL A 46 2.04 -10.77 -0.29
N ILE A 47 1.96 -11.68 -1.27
CA ILE A 47 2.71 -11.57 -2.52
C ILE A 47 1.77 -11.04 -3.59
N CYS A 48 2.09 -9.86 -4.11
CA CYS A 48 1.28 -9.18 -5.10
C CYS A 48 1.92 -9.29 -6.49
N ARG A 49 1.12 -9.54 -7.52
CA ARG A 49 1.55 -9.38 -8.91
C ARG A 49 1.45 -7.91 -9.31
N LEU A 50 2.42 -7.46 -10.10
CA LEU A 50 2.48 -6.10 -10.62
C LEU A 50 2.33 -6.09 -12.15
N PRO A 51 1.98 -4.94 -12.76
CA PRO A 51 1.94 -4.79 -14.20
C PRO A 51 3.30 -5.07 -14.85
N ALA A 52 3.27 -5.71 -16.02
CA ALA A 52 4.48 -6.16 -16.72
C ALA A 52 5.34 -5.01 -17.27
N ASP A 53 4.79 -3.79 -17.41
CA ASP A 53 5.50 -2.59 -17.88
C ASP A 53 6.55 -2.07 -16.88
N ARG A 54 6.54 -2.58 -15.64
CA ARG A 54 7.46 -2.28 -14.55
C ARG A 54 7.39 -0.86 -14.00
N ILE A 55 6.46 -0.01 -14.47
CA ILE A 55 6.36 1.38 -14.01
C ILE A 55 6.05 1.40 -12.51
N LEU A 56 5.00 0.69 -12.10
CA LEU A 56 4.61 0.59 -10.70
C LEU A 56 5.68 -0.11 -9.85
N ALA A 57 6.37 -1.12 -10.41
CA ALA A 57 7.46 -1.79 -9.70
C ALA A 57 8.64 -0.85 -9.40
N GLN A 58 8.97 0.04 -10.35
CA GLN A 58 10.00 1.06 -10.16
C GLN A 58 9.58 2.10 -9.14
N GLU A 59 8.33 2.57 -9.18
CA GLU A 59 7.78 3.49 -8.19
C GLU A 59 7.87 2.89 -6.78
N LEU A 60 7.35 1.68 -6.59
CA LEU A 60 7.39 0.96 -5.31
C LEU A 60 8.81 0.76 -4.77
N ALA A 61 9.82 0.61 -5.63
CA ALA A 61 11.20 0.45 -5.19
C ALA A 61 11.72 1.62 -4.34
N HIS A 62 11.17 2.83 -4.54
CA HIS A 62 11.52 4.03 -3.77
C HIS A 62 10.95 4.00 -2.33
N HIS A 63 10.04 3.05 -2.06
CA HIS A 63 9.33 2.87 -0.81
C HIS A 63 9.66 1.55 -0.11
N LEU A 64 10.76 0.89 -0.52
CA LEU A 64 11.24 -0.30 0.19
C LEU A 64 11.45 -0.03 1.68
N TYR A 65 11.01 -0.98 2.49
CA TYR A 65 11.02 -0.97 3.95
C TYR A 65 10.16 0.13 4.60
N LYS A 66 9.28 0.78 3.82
CA LYS A 66 8.28 1.72 4.32
C LYS A 66 6.90 1.11 4.25
N GLU A 67 6.00 1.68 5.03
CA GLU A 67 4.58 1.38 4.94
C GLU A 67 3.99 1.99 3.66
N VAL A 68 3.25 1.18 2.92
CA VAL A 68 2.56 1.56 1.68
C VAL A 68 1.15 0.99 1.67
N GLY A 69 0.25 1.67 0.97
CA GLY A 69 -1.07 1.15 0.62
C GLY A 69 -1.11 0.85 -0.86
N LEU A 70 -1.49 -0.38 -1.21
CA LEU A 70 -1.63 -0.84 -2.58
C LEU A 70 -3.09 -1.18 -2.86
N SER A 71 -3.63 -0.72 -3.98
CA SER A 71 -4.97 -1.10 -4.44
C SER A 71 -4.93 -1.92 -5.72
N GLY A 72 -5.94 -2.76 -5.90
CA GLY A 72 -6.09 -3.54 -7.11
C GLY A 72 -7.13 -4.64 -6.98
N ARG A 73 -7.02 -5.64 -7.83
CA ARG A 73 -7.99 -6.75 -7.93
C ARG A 73 -7.47 -7.96 -7.18
N ALA A 74 -8.26 -8.44 -6.22
CA ALA A 74 -7.99 -9.66 -5.47
C ALA A 74 -8.93 -10.77 -5.91
N ILE A 75 -8.40 -11.98 -6.02
CA ILE A 75 -9.18 -13.20 -6.22
C ILE A 75 -9.15 -13.96 -4.90
N ARG A 76 -10.33 -14.25 -4.35
CA ARG A 76 -10.50 -15.02 -3.13
C ARG A 76 -11.28 -16.29 -3.38
N ASP A 77 -10.93 -17.33 -2.64
CA ASP A 77 -11.74 -18.54 -2.52
C ASP A 77 -12.75 -18.37 -1.39
N LEU A 78 -14.04 -18.43 -1.71
CA LEU A 78 -15.15 -18.21 -0.78
C LEU A 78 -15.33 -19.34 0.24
N ARG A 79 -14.75 -20.53 0.00
CA ARG A 79 -14.88 -21.66 0.93
C ARG A 79 -13.80 -21.63 2.00
N SER A 80 -12.59 -21.26 1.61
CA SER A 80 -11.43 -21.19 2.49
C SER A 80 -11.16 -19.78 3.02
N GLU A 81 -11.79 -18.76 2.41
CA GLU A 81 -11.53 -17.33 2.61
C GLU A 81 -10.10 -16.90 2.24
N GLU A 82 -9.33 -17.80 1.60
CA GLU A 82 -7.95 -17.56 1.24
C GLU A 82 -7.82 -16.58 0.07
N LEU A 83 -6.81 -15.71 0.16
CA LEU A 83 -6.39 -14.86 -0.94
C LEU A 83 -5.59 -15.70 -1.93
N VAL A 84 -6.18 -16.00 -3.08
CA VAL A 84 -5.56 -16.78 -4.15
C VAL A 84 -4.57 -15.92 -4.92
N GLU A 85 -4.98 -14.70 -5.28
CA GLU A 85 -4.16 -13.78 -6.06
C GLU A 85 -4.50 -12.33 -5.75
N LEU A 86 -3.49 -11.45 -5.83
CA LEU A 86 -3.65 -10.01 -5.80
C LEU A 86 -2.87 -9.37 -6.94
N PHE A 87 -3.58 -8.72 -7.85
CA PHE A 87 -3.02 -7.91 -8.93
C PHE A 87 -3.12 -6.44 -8.55
N VAL A 88 -1.98 -5.79 -8.30
CA VAL A 88 -1.93 -4.39 -7.89
C VAL A 88 -1.93 -3.50 -9.12
N GLU A 89 -2.73 -2.45 -9.06
CA GLU A 89 -2.88 -1.47 -10.13
C GLU A 89 -2.32 -0.10 -9.72
N GLU A 90 -2.32 0.22 -8.43
CA GLU A 90 -1.97 1.55 -7.93
C GLU A 90 -1.32 1.53 -6.54
N LEU A 91 -0.40 2.48 -6.32
CA LEU A 91 0.12 2.87 -5.01
C LEU A 91 -0.76 4.00 -4.45
N THR A 92 -1.58 3.70 -3.44
CA THR A 92 -2.58 4.63 -2.90
C THR A 92 -2.12 5.36 -1.64
N TYR A 93 -1.13 4.82 -0.93
CA TYR A 93 -0.58 5.43 0.27
C TYR A 93 0.92 5.22 0.35
N THR A 94 1.62 6.25 0.83
CA THR A 94 3.03 6.14 1.20
C THR A 94 3.23 6.76 2.57
N GLN A 95 4.02 6.09 3.41
CA GLN A 95 4.38 6.65 4.71
C GLN A 95 5.12 7.96 4.54
N THR A 96 4.52 9.03 5.04
CA THR A 96 5.13 10.35 5.14
C THR A 96 5.32 10.71 6.61
N PRO A 97 6.40 11.44 6.97
CA PRO A 97 6.54 11.96 8.32
C PRO A 97 5.32 12.79 8.69
N VAL A 98 4.77 12.57 9.89
CA VAL A 98 3.59 13.29 10.41
C VAL A 98 3.71 14.81 10.26
N THR A 99 4.92 15.35 10.48
CA THR A 99 5.21 16.78 10.33
C THR A 99 5.00 17.28 8.90
N GLU A 100 5.29 16.46 7.90
CA GLU A 100 5.04 16.81 6.50
C GLU A 100 3.55 16.76 6.17
N SER A 101 2.81 15.79 6.72
CA SER A 101 1.34 15.73 6.58
C SER A 101 0.69 17.00 7.12
N PHE A 102 1.10 17.48 8.30
CA PHE A 102 0.60 18.72 8.86
C PHE A 102 1.02 19.97 8.08
N ARG A 103 2.25 20.02 7.53
CA ARG A 103 2.64 21.10 6.61
C ARG A 103 1.79 21.13 5.33
N GLN A 104 1.41 19.98 4.79
CA GLN A 104 0.51 19.93 3.63
C GLN A 104 -0.88 20.45 3.98
N LEU A 105 -1.41 20.09 5.15
CA LEU A 105 -2.67 20.64 5.67
C LEU A 105 -2.58 22.16 5.87
N GLU A 106 -1.49 22.66 6.45
CA GLU A 106 -1.22 24.09 6.61
C GLU A 106 -1.22 24.82 5.25
N ARG A 107 -0.59 24.25 4.22
CA ARG A 107 -0.59 24.86 2.87
C ARG A 107 -1.99 24.97 2.26
N GLY A 108 -2.85 23.98 2.46
CA GLY A 108 -4.20 23.96 1.89
C GLY A 108 -5.24 24.71 2.71
N LEU A 109 -5.11 24.68 4.04
CA LEU A 109 -6.14 25.14 4.99
C LEU A 109 -5.63 26.19 5.97
N GLY A 110 -4.34 26.52 5.99
CA GLY A 110 -3.69 27.33 7.04
C GLY A 110 -4.33 28.68 7.30
N ARG A 111 -5.03 29.27 6.31
CA ARG A 111 -5.82 30.49 6.50
C ARG A 111 -6.93 30.37 7.56
N TYR A 112 -7.41 29.16 7.85
CA TYR A 112 -8.49 28.89 8.81
C TYR A 112 -7.98 28.54 10.21
N TRP A 113 -6.66 28.39 10.38
CA TRP A 113 -6.03 27.88 11.60
C TRP A 113 -4.74 28.67 11.89
N SER A 114 -4.62 29.88 11.36
CA SER A 114 -3.41 30.73 11.43
C SER A 114 -2.97 31.03 12.85
N ASP A 115 -3.90 30.92 13.79
CA ASP A 115 -3.71 31.26 15.19
C ASP A 115 -3.36 30.02 16.04
N VAL A 116 -3.23 28.84 15.40
CA VAL A 116 -2.89 27.57 16.05
C VAL A 116 -1.48 27.16 15.65
N ASP A 117 -0.56 27.12 16.62
CA ASP A 117 0.73 26.46 16.43
C ASP A 117 0.53 24.93 16.47
N VAL A 118 0.28 24.35 15.29
CA VAL A 118 0.05 22.90 15.14
C VAL A 118 1.21 22.08 15.70
N MET A 119 2.45 22.60 15.65
CA MET A 119 3.62 21.90 16.15
C MET A 119 3.71 21.92 17.68
N SER A 120 3.17 22.94 18.35
CA SER A 120 3.05 22.92 19.81
C SER A 120 2.00 21.92 20.27
N VAL A 121 0.84 21.88 19.62
CA VAL A 121 -0.24 20.91 19.91
C VAL A 121 0.25 19.47 19.73
N ILE A 122 0.98 19.17 18.66
CA ILE A 122 1.54 17.82 18.44
C ILE A 122 2.54 17.43 19.53
N ARG A 123 3.37 18.38 20.00
CA ARG A 123 4.33 18.12 21.08
C ARG A 123 3.63 17.84 22.41
N GLU A 124 2.58 18.61 22.71
CA GLU A 124 1.75 18.40 23.91
C GLU A 124 1.12 17.01 23.92
N GLU A 125 0.49 16.59 22.81
CA GLU A 125 -0.12 15.25 22.68
C GLU A 125 0.91 14.10 22.74
N ARG A 126 2.17 14.38 22.37
CA ARG A 126 3.28 13.42 22.49
C ARG A 126 3.88 13.36 23.90
N GLY A 127 3.44 14.22 24.82
CA GLY A 127 4.02 14.35 26.15
C GLY A 127 5.41 14.97 26.16
N GLU A 128 5.81 15.62 25.07
CA GLU A 128 7.09 16.33 24.95
C GLU A 128 6.88 17.78 25.43
N TYR A 129 6.94 17.97 26.75
CA TYR A 129 6.98 19.32 27.32
C TYR A 129 8.40 19.87 27.15
N GLY A 130 8.52 21.05 26.54
CA GLY A 130 9.79 21.75 26.41
C GLY A 130 10.36 22.12 27.78
N ASP A 131 11.63 21.80 28.01
CA ASP A 131 12.46 22.36 29.09
C ASP A 131 12.58 23.90 28.97
#